data_AF-A0A7C4E274-F1
#
_entry.id   AF-A0A7C4E274-F1
#
_cell.length_a   1.000
_cell.length_b   1.000
_cell.length_c   1.000
_cell.angle_alpha   90.00
_cell.angle_beta   90.00
_cell.angle_gamma   90.00
#
_symmetry.space_group_name_H-M   'P 1'
#
loop_
_entity.id
_entity.type
_entity.pdbx_description
1 polymer ?
#
loop_
_entity_poly.entity_id
_entity_poly.type
_entity_poly.pdbx_seq_one_letter_code
_entity_poly.pdbx_strand_id
1 'polypeptide(L)'
;MEMVRELTYRGYTIDQLKTMSMDAVIKLLPSRARRSLYKRGLTPAQSKLLLKIRKAKKLLESGQKLEKPIKTHCRDMFILPEMVGLTIHVHNGKEFTPVEITPEMIGHRLGEYAITNKRVIHGRAGIGATRSSMYVPLK
;
A
#
# COMPACT_ATOMS: atom_id res chain seq x y z
N MET A 1 25.76 -17.61 -12.56
CA MET A 1 24.29 -17.82 -12.52
C MET A 1 23.81 -17.20 -11.23
N GLU A 2 23.19 -16.02 -11.28
CA GLU A 2 22.58 -15.42 -10.10
C GLU A 2 21.45 -16.31 -9.61
N MET A 3 21.55 -16.72 -8.36
CA MET A 3 20.53 -17.54 -7.71
C MET A 3 19.35 -16.62 -7.39
N VAL A 4 18.31 -16.67 -8.23
CA VAL A 4 17.08 -15.90 -8.04
C VAL A 4 16.50 -16.30 -6.69
N ARG A 5 16.54 -15.39 -5.71
CA ARG A 5 15.95 -15.62 -4.39
C ARG A 5 14.43 -15.64 -4.58
N GLU A 6 13.83 -16.81 -4.38
CA GLU A 6 12.39 -16.94 -4.38
C GLU A 6 11.82 -16.18 -3.18
N LEU A 7 10.95 -15.20 -3.47
CA LEU A 7 10.27 -14.44 -2.43
C LEU A 7 9.25 -15.34 -1.75
N THR A 8 9.50 -15.63 -0.47
CA THR A 8 8.60 -16.40 0.38
C THR A 8 8.07 -15.52 1.52
N TYR A 9 6.80 -15.68 1.85
CA TYR A 9 6.19 -15.04 3.02
C TYR A 9 5.84 -16.13 4.03
N ARG A 10 6.53 -16.10 5.18
CA ARG A 10 6.37 -17.10 6.26
C ARG A 10 6.47 -18.55 5.78
N GLY A 11 7.34 -18.81 4.80
CA GLY A 11 7.56 -20.15 4.23
C GLY A 11 6.66 -20.52 3.05
N TYR A 12 5.75 -19.64 2.63
CA TYR A 12 4.88 -19.87 1.46
C TYR A 12 5.32 -19.04 0.26
N THR A 13 5.21 -19.62 -0.93
CA THR A 13 5.41 -18.87 -2.17
C THR A 13 4.19 -18.02 -2.51
N ILE A 14 4.38 -17.02 -3.38
CA ILE A 14 3.31 -16.10 -3.76
C ILE A 14 2.13 -16.85 -4.42
N ASP A 15 2.42 -17.84 -5.25
CA ASP A 15 1.38 -18.57 -5.98
C ASP A 15 0.62 -19.55 -5.08
N GLN A 16 1.29 -20.10 -4.06
CA GLN A 16 0.63 -20.82 -2.99
C GLN A 16 -0.33 -19.90 -2.22
N LEU A 17 0.12 -18.70 -1.84
CA LEU A 17 -0.70 -17.74 -1.10
C LEU A 17 -1.93 -17.24 -1.86
N LYS A 18 -1.85 -17.16 -3.20
CA LYS A 18 -3.00 -16.80 -4.05
C LYS A 18 -4.03 -17.92 -4.15
N THR A 19 -3.58 -19.17 -4.11
CA THR A 19 -4.44 -20.35 -4.23
C THR A 19 -5.11 -20.70 -2.89
N MET A 20 -4.46 -20.38 -1.77
CA MET A 20 -4.99 -20.61 -0.44
C MET A 20 -6.26 -19.79 -0.15
N SER A 21 -7.10 -20.32 0.75
CA SER A 21 -8.27 -19.59 1.22
C SER A 21 -7.87 -18.36 2.04
N MET A 22 -8.69 -17.31 1.98
CA MET A 22 -8.45 -16.06 2.70
C MET A 22 -8.31 -16.30 4.21
N ASP A 23 -9.08 -17.22 4.78
CA ASP A 23 -9.01 -17.57 6.21
C ASP A 23 -7.67 -18.20 6.60
N ALA A 24 -7.11 -19.04 5.72
CA ALA A 24 -5.80 -19.64 5.95
C ALA A 24 -4.70 -18.57 5.88
N VAL A 25 -4.78 -17.66 4.90
CA VAL A 25 -3.86 -16.52 4.78
C VAL A 25 -3.95 -15.62 6.02
N ILE A 26 -5.16 -15.32 6.50
CA ILE A 26 -5.35 -14.47 7.68
C ILE A 26 -4.68 -15.09 8.92
N LYS A 27 -4.74 -16.41 9.11
CA LYS A 27 -4.07 -17.09 10.24
C LYS A 27 -2.56 -16.89 10.24
N LEU A 28 -1.95 -16.77 9.06
CA LEU A 28 -0.51 -16.51 8.91
C LEU A 28 -0.14 -15.06 9.24
N LEU A 29 -1.07 -14.10 9.19
CA LEU A 29 -0.77 -12.68 9.39
C LEU A 29 -0.48 -12.31 10.88
N PRO A 30 0.20 -11.17 11.12
CA PRO A 30 0.41 -10.64 12.47
C PRO A 30 -0.91 -10.42 13.25
N SER A 31 -0.81 -10.38 14.59
CA SER A 31 -1.98 -10.27 15.50
C SER A 31 -2.94 -9.13 15.14
N ARG A 32 -2.41 -7.95 14.77
CA ARG A 32 -3.23 -6.79 14.40
C ARG A 32 -4.06 -7.02 13.14
N ALA A 33 -3.47 -7.65 12.13
CA ALA A 33 -4.15 -8.00 10.89
C ALA A 33 -5.23 -9.06 11.12
N ARG A 34 -4.92 -10.10 11.91
CA ARG A 34 -5.91 -11.11 12.35
C ARG A 34 -7.10 -10.48 13.07
N ARG A 35 -6.84 -9.57 14.01
CA ARG A 35 -7.92 -8.86 14.73
C ARG A 35 -8.79 -8.05 13.79
N SER A 36 -8.19 -7.35 12.83
CA SER A 36 -8.92 -6.48 11.89
C SER A 36 -9.75 -7.30 10.90
N LEU A 37 -9.13 -8.26 10.22
CA LEU A 37 -9.76 -8.99 9.11
C LEU A 37 -10.72 -10.08 9.60
N TYR A 38 -10.41 -10.76 10.70
CA TYR A 38 -11.20 -11.89 11.19
C TYR A 38 -12.19 -11.51 12.29
N LYS A 39 -11.72 -10.84 13.35
CA LYS A 39 -12.57 -10.54 14.54
C LYS A 39 -13.48 -9.33 14.35
N ARG A 40 -12.99 -8.28 13.67
CA ARG A 40 -13.75 -7.04 13.45
C ARG A 40 -14.47 -6.99 12.10
N GLY A 41 -13.92 -7.68 11.10
CA GLY A 41 -14.42 -7.66 9.74
C GLY A 41 -14.01 -6.40 8.97
N LEU A 42 -14.37 -6.38 7.69
CA LEU A 42 -14.06 -5.26 6.80
C LEU A 42 -15.10 -4.16 6.89
N THR A 43 -14.64 -2.92 6.82
CA THR A 43 -15.55 -1.78 6.68
C THR A 43 -16.18 -1.75 5.27
N PRO A 44 -17.36 -1.14 5.09
CA PRO A 44 -17.99 -1.04 3.76
C PRO A 44 -17.09 -0.39 2.70
N ALA A 45 -16.27 0.58 3.11
CA ALA A 45 -15.31 1.24 2.23
C ALA A 45 -14.19 0.28 1.78
N GLN A 46 -13.68 -0.56 2.69
CA GLN A 46 -12.71 -1.61 2.38
C GLN A 46 -13.29 -2.68 1.44
N SER A 47 -14.54 -3.09 1.67
CA SER A 47 -15.24 -4.03 0.78
C SER A 47 -15.39 -3.46 -0.64
N LYS A 48 -15.74 -2.17 -0.76
CA LYS A 48 -15.80 -1.49 -2.06
C LYS A 48 -14.43 -1.42 -2.74
N LEU A 49 -13.35 -1.22 -1.98
CA LEU A 49 -11.99 -1.24 -2.50
C LEU A 49 -11.62 -2.63 -3.05
N LEU A 50 -11.91 -3.70 -2.31
CA LEU A 50 -11.67 -5.07 -2.78
C LEU A 50 -12.41 -5.39 -4.08
N LEU A 51 -13.68 -4.97 -4.20
CA LEU A 51 -14.45 -5.15 -5.43
C LEU A 51 -13.81 -4.40 -6.61
N LYS A 52 -13.29 -3.19 -6.40
CA LYS A 52 -12.55 -2.44 -7.43
C LYS A 52 -11.27 -3.16 -7.83
N ILE A 53 -10.52 -3.67 -6.85
CA ILE A 53 -9.27 -4.42 -7.07
C ILE A 53 -9.52 -5.69 -7.87
N ARG A 54 -10.55 -6.46 -7.51
CA ARG A 54 -10.91 -7.70 -8.25
C ARG A 54 -11.33 -7.41 -9.69
N LYS A 55 -12.06 -6.32 -9.93
CA LYS A 55 -12.39 -5.88 -11.29
C LYS A 55 -11.14 -5.47 -12.07
N ALA A 56 -10.26 -4.71 -11.45
CA ALA A 56 -9.02 -4.26 -12.06
C ALA A 56 -8.10 -5.43 -12.44
N LYS A 57 -7.97 -6.42 -11.56
CA LYS A 57 -7.19 -7.63 -11.82
C LYS A 57 -7.72 -8.41 -13.03
N LYS A 58 -9.04 -8.63 -13.10
CA LYS A 58 -9.68 -9.28 -14.27
C LYS A 58 -9.44 -8.54 -15.58
N LEU A 59 -9.46 -7.20 -15.55
CA LEU A 59 -9.18 -6.38 -16.73
C LEU A 59 -7.73 -6.54 -17.18
N LEU A 60 -6.78 -6.56 -16.25
CA LEU A 60 -5.38 -6.81 -16.55
C LEU A 60 -5.13 -8.22 -17.10
N GLU A 61 -5.80 -9.25 -16.55
CA GLU A 61 -5.77 -10.61 -17.08
C GLU A 61 -6.33 -10.67 -18.51
N SER A 62 -7.33 -9.86 -18.83
CA SER A 62 -7.86 -9.72 -20.20
C SER A 62 -7.01 -8.86 -21.14
N GLY A 63 -5.86 -8.35 -20.68
CA GLY A 63 -4.94 -7.51 -21.47
C GLY A 63 -5.40 -6.07 -21.69
N GLN A 64 -6.50 -5.65 -21.06
CA GLN A 64 -7.01 -4.28 -21.18
C GLN A 64 -6.31 -3.34 -20.20
N LYS A 65 -5.95 -2.14 -20.67
CA LYS A 65 -5.39 -1.10 -19.81
C LYS A 65 -6.46 -0.59 -18.84
N LEU A 66 -6.05 -0.33 -17.61
CA LEU A 66 -6.92 0.30 -16.61
C LEU A 66 -7.22 1.75 -17.05
N GLU A 67 -8.45 2.00 -17.50
CA GLU A 67 -8.89 3.35 -17.87
C GLU A 67 -8.84 4.34 -16.69
N LYS A 68 -9.01 3.83 -15.46
CA LYS A 68 -9.06 4.65 -14.24
C LYS A 68 -8.13 4.08 -13.17
N PRO A 69 -7.23 4.90 -12.60
CA PRO A 69 -6.38 4.47 -11.50
C PRO A 69 -7.23 4.15 -10.25
N ILE A 70 -6.82 3.11 -9.52
CA ILE A 70 -7.50 2.69 -8.28
C ILE A 70 -7.18 3.70 -7.17
N LYS A 71 -8.06 4.67 -6.95
CA LYS A 71 -7.94 5.65 -5.86
C LYS A 71 -8.59 5.14 -4.58
N THR A 72 -7.91 5.31 -3.45
CA THR A 72 -8.41 4.93 -2.13
C THR A 72 -8.08 5.95 -1.04
N HIS A 73 -9.04 6.15 -0.13
CA HIS A 73 -8.84 6.83 1.16
C HIS A 73 -8.64 5.83 2.32
N CYS A 74 -8.85 4.52 2.08
CA CYS A 74 -8.73 3.49 3.09
C CYS A 74 -7.24 3.17 3.34
N ARG A 75 -6.62 3.91 4.25
CA ARG A 75 -5.21 3.75 4.64
C ARG A 75 -4.97 2.62 5.65
N ASP A 76 -6.02 2.19 6.31
CA ASP A 76 -6.04 1.17 7.35
C ASP A 76 -6.12 -0.26 6.79
N MET A 77 -6.43 -0.39 5.50
CA MET A 77 -6.50 -1.67 4.78
C MET A 77 -5.15 -2.38 4.79
N PHE A 78 -5.17 -3.68 5.07
CA PHE A 78 -4.00 -4.57 4.95
C PHE A 78 -3.80 -5.02 3.51
N ILE A 79 -2.54 -5.12 3.09
CA ILE A 79 -2.16 -5.63 1.78
C ILE A 79 -2.34 -7.15 1.78
N LEU A 80 -3.20 -7.61 0.88
CA LEU A 80 -3.51 -9.03 0.68
C LEU A 80 -2.76 -9.56 -0.55
N PRO A 81 -2.50 -10.88 -0.63
CA PRO A 81 -1.84 -11.50 -1.78
C PRO A 81 -2.56 -11.23 -3.12
N GLU A 82 -3.88 -11.02 -3.10
CA GLU A 82 -4.67 -10.66 -4.29
C GLU A 82 -4.29 -9.30 -4.91
N MET A 83 -3.66 -8.40 -4.13
CA MET A 83 -3.35 -7.03 -4.55
C MET A 83 -1.96 -6.86 -5.18
N VAL A 84 -1.13 -7.90 -5.13
CA VAL A 84 0.27 -7.86 -5.60
C VAL A 84 0.31 -7.63 -7.11
N GLY A 85 1.17 -6.71 -7.56
CA GLY A 85 1.31 -6.33 -8.96
C GLY A 85 0.31 -5.27 -9.45
N LEU A 86 -0.48 -4.68 -8.53
CA LEU A 86 -1.35 -3.55 -8.84
C LEU A 86 -0.76 -2.23 -8.31
N THR A 87 -0.98 -1.16 -9.07
CA THR A 87 -0.71 0.21 -8.60
C THR A 87 -1.97 0.79 -7.95
N ILE A 88 -1.89 1.10 -6.66
CA ILE A 88 -2.98 1.72 -5.89
C ILE A 88 -2.58 3.15 -5.53
N HIS A 89 -3.49 4.08 -5.79
CA HIS A 89 -3.33 5.48 -5.43
C HIS A 89 -3.90 5.73 -4.04
N VAL A 90 -3.03 5.93 -3.05
CA VAL A 90 -3.40 6.12 -1.65
C VAL A 90 -3.39 7.60 -1.30
N HIS A 91 -4.46 8.08 -0.67
CA HIS A 91 -4.58 9.48 -0.26
C HIS A 91 -3.65 9.82 0.91
N ASN A 92 -2.76 10.80 0.73
CA ASN A 92 -1.83 11.24 1.76
C ASN A 92 -2.35 12.39 2.65
N GLY A 93 -3.49 13.00 2.29
CA GLY A 93 -4.06 14.18 2.95
C GLY A 93 -4.25 15.36 2.01
N LYS A 94 -3.44 15.42 0.94
CA LYS A 94 -3.47 16.48 -0.07
C LYS A 94 -3.59 15.91 -1.49
N GLU A 95 -2.82 14.86 -1.76
CA GLU A 95 -2.67 14.24 -3.07
C GLU A 95 -2.78 12.72 -2.96
N PHE A 96 -2.91 12.06 -4.11
CA PHE A 96 -2.95 10.60 -4.21
C PHE A 96 -1.60 10.08 -4.65
N THR A 97 -0.86 9.46 -3.74
CA THR A 97 0.45 8.87 -4.03
C THR A 97 0.26 7.51 -4.72
N PRO A 98 0.81 7.28 -5.92
CA PRO A 98 0.82 5.96 -6.54
C PRO A 98 1.75 5.03 -5.77
N VAL A 99 1.23 3.91 -5.29
CA VAL A 99 1.99 2.85 -4.64
C VAL A 99 1.86 1.58 -5.47
N GLU A 100 2.97 1.12 -6.02
CA GLU A 100 3.07 -0.18 -6.67
C GLU A 100 3.28 -1.26 -5.61
N ILE A 101 2.39 -2.26 -5.58
CA ILE A 101 2.41 -3.28 -4.53
C ILE A 101 3.35 -4.40 -4.92
N THR A 102 4.49 -4.45 -4.24
CA THR A 102 5.44 -5.57 -4.33
C THR A 102 5.03 -6.71 -3.38
N PRO A 103 5.46 -7.97 -3.64
CA PRO A 103 5.11 -9.09 -2.77
C PRO A 103 5.62 -8.97 -1.33
N GLU A 104 6.71 -8.24 -1.12
CA GLU A 104 7.30 -8.01 0.20
C GLU A 104 6.39 -7.20 1.12
N MET A 105 5.43 -6.46 0.55
CA MET A 105 4.51 -5.60 1.28
C MET A 105 3.33 -6.38 1.91
N ILE A 106 3.23 -7.69 1.72
CA ILE A 106 2.12 -8.50 2.25
C ILE A 106 2.07 -8.41 3.79
N GLY A 107 0.87 -8.13 4.31
CA GLY A 107 0.64 -8.01 5.76
C GLY A 107 0.93 -6.63 6.36
N HIS A 108 1.48 -5.71 5.57
CA HIS A 108 1.58 -4.28 5.91
C HIS A 108 0.27 -3.55 5.60
N ARG A 109 0.13 -2.32 6.12
CA ARG A 109 -1.03 -1.45 5.80
C ARG A 109 -0.71 -0.52 4.64
N LEU A 110 -1.70 -0.24 3.79
CA LEU A 110 -1.55 0.69 2.65
C LEU A 110 -1.07 2.08 3.10
N GLY A 111 -1.52 2.53 4.28
CA GLY A 111 -1.13 3.81 4.84
C GLY A 111 0.33 3.94 5.27
N GLU A 112 1.07 2.83 5.39
CA GLU A 112 2.52 2.84 5.71
C GLU A 112 3.34 3.35 4.51
N TYR A 113 2.85 3.13 3.29
CA TYR A 113 3.51 3.52 2.05
C TYR A 113 3.13 4.93 1.56
N ALA A 114 2.20 5.60 2.24
CA ALA A 114 1.74 6.94 1.91
C ALA A 114 2.07 7.93 3.03
N ILE A 115 3.26 8.52 2.97
CA ILE A 115 3.74 9.48 3.98
C ILE A 115 2.80 10.70 4.02
N THR A 116 2.30 11.06 5.21
CA THR A 116 1.36 12.19 5.42
C THR A 116 2.05 13.53 5.58
N ASN A 117 3.27 13.52 6.11
CA ASN A 117 4.00 14.72 6.50
C ASN A 117 5.30 14.84 5.70
N LYS A 118 5.68 16.09 5.41
CA LYS A 118 7.01 16.35 4.88
C LYS A 118 8.00 16.30 6.03
N ARG A 119 9.15 15.66 5.83
CA ARG A 119 10.25 15.68 6.79
C ARG A 119 10.71 17.13 6.96
N VAL A 120 10.63 17.65 8.18
CA VAL A 120 11.21 18.95 8.52
C VAL A 120 12.71 18.76 8.71
N ILE A 121 13.50 19.42 7.88
CA ILE A 121 14.95 19.47 8.04
C ILE A 121 15.26 20.84 8.62
N HIS A 122 15.81 20.88 9.83
CA HIS A 122 16.28 22.13 10.42
C HIS A 122 17.52 22.58 9.64
N GLY A 123 17.48 23.81 9.11
CA GLY A 123 18.66 24.46 8.55
C GLY A 123 19.70 24.79 9.63
N ARG A 124 20.86 25.32 9.23
CA ARG A 124 21.77 25.99 10.17
C ARG A 124 21.03 27.15 10.82
N ALA A 125 21.33 27.43 12.10
CA ALA A 125 20.77 28.58 12.80
C ALA A 125 20.99 29.86 11.96
N GLY A 126 19.90 30.48 11.51
CA GLY A 126 19.92 31.75 10.77
C GLY A 126 19.24 31.74 9.39
N ILE A 127 19.33 30.66 8.60
CA ILE A 127 18.78 30.63 7.22
C ILE A 127 17.70 29.55 7.12
N GLY A 128 16.45 29.96 6.90
CA GLY A 128 15.30 29.06 6.72
C GLY A 128 14.64 28.56 8.01
N ALA A 129 15.11 28.99 9.19
CA ALA A 129 14.56 28.59 10.49
C ALA A 129 13.30 29.38 10.90
N THR A 130 13.21 30.66 10.53
CA THR A 130 12.05 31.53 10.77
C THR A 130 11.38 31.90 9.45
N ARG A 131 10.06 32.16 9.44
CA ARG A 131 9.34 32.58 8.21
C ARG A 131 9.92 33.85 7.58
N SER A 132 10.57 34.71 8.37
CA SER A 132 11.27 35.91 7.90
C SER A 132 12.58 35.60 7.16
N SER A 133 13.26 34.51 7.49
CA SER A 133 14.52 34.09 6.86
C SER A 133 14.34 33.29 5.55
N MET A 134 13.09 33.03 5.12
CA MET A 134 12.81 32.31 3.87
C MET A 134 13.02 33.16 2.61
N TYR A 135 13.00 34.49 2.73
CA TYR A 135 13.14 35.40 1.61
C TYR A 135 14.49 36.11 1.68
N VAL A 136 15.55 35.40 1.27
CA VAL A 136 16.85 36.03 1.00
C VAL A 136 16.88 36.34 -0.50
N PRO A 137 16.82 37.61 -0.92
CA PRO A 137 16.94 37.95 -2.32
C PRO A 137 18.32 37.51 -2.82
N LEU A 138 18.34 36.62 -3.80
CA LEU A 138 19.55 36.28 -4.56
C LEU A 138 19.90 37.51 -5.40
N LYS A 139 21.10 38.05 -5.17
CA LYS A 139 21.67 39.14 -5.98
C LYS A 139 22.35 38.58 -7.21
#